data_AF-A0A7S0AB81-F1
#
_entry.id   AF-A0A7S0AB81-F1
#
_cell.length_a   1.000
_cell.length_b   1.000
_cell.length_c   1.000
_cell.angle_alpha   90.00
_cell.angle_beta   90.00
_cell.angle_gamma   90.00
#
_symmetry.space_group_name_H-M   'P 1'
#
loop_
_entity.id
_entity.type
_entity.pdbx_description
1 polymer ?
#
loop_
_entity_poly.entity_id
_entity_poly.type
_entity_poly.pdbx_seq_one_letter_code
_entity_poly.pdbx_strand_id
1 'polypeptide(L)'
;MMLRTLAFFQGWRLVDGAVPGASPCAAELAAWLYDDARWAPPGYHALCVVPGTPESRGGSSPARHVEVWTGGHAGASPKVWAFGASGSLASFRLDVQKRTGMKRQRRWRVLPWALYDTLGGRVRDVEQLSGVLLVFEGGRWVWPGIREGFERSVQLSAPQGPALTVKLRTLTLDPLAFTVDGFVNSTAARHIVDLARPRFRRSGVEVPGGGAPADMAEARTCSEAWVDPKEDGHLEEVARRTAALTRVPRRLQEDFRMLEYKPGQQFVAHTDYYEVEDFKQHPQISSELKHGRNWLVTLYAYLSTVKKGGETYFPSTYGKPLPVNLSQCDGPSVAPRRGRALLFYSLHPDSRPNLSSMHGGCKVVRGVKYTINIWTFNQLKGLTKPDAEDREPEEPVDASKGLEL
;
A
#
# COMPACT_ATOMS: atom_id res chain seq x y z
N MET A 1 28.21 -41.83 -14.04
CA MET A 1 28.26 -41.41 -15.46
C MET A 1 26.93 -40.75 -15.79
N MET A 2 26.99 -39.48 -16.22
CA MET A 2 25.95 -38.67 -16.85
C MET A 2 24.73 -38.15 -16.06
N LEU A 3 24.73 -36.81 -15.96
CA LEU A 3 23.61 -35.88 -15.81
C LEU A 3 22.43 -36.22 -16.73
N ARG A 4 21.22 -35.83 -16.32
CA ARG A 4 20.26 -35.15 -17.22
C ARG A 4 19.26 -34.29 -16.43
N THR A 5 19.56 -33.00 -16.47
CA THR A 5 18.67 -31.86 -16.27
C THR A 5 17.57 -31.87 -17.33
N LEU A 6 16.31 -31.63 -16.95
CA LEU A 6 15.25 -31.25 -17.90
C LEU A 6 14.66 -29.92 -17.44
N ALA A 7 15.13 -28.87 -18.10
CA ALA A 7 14.53 -27.55 -18.09
C ALA A 7 13.29 -27.57 -18.98
N PHE A 8 12.16 -27.10 -18.46
CA PHE A 8 11.05 -26.61 -19.28
C PHE A 8 11.03 -25.07 -19.15
N PHE A 9 11.81 -24.42 -20.01
CA PHE A 9 11.67 -23.02 -20.37
C PHE A 9 11.34 -22.98 -21.87
N GLN A 10 10.08 -22.74 -22.18
CA GLN A 10 9.57 -22.27 -23.47
C GLN A 10 8.38 -21.38 -23.11
N GLY A 11 8.23 -20.14 -23.55
CA GLY A 11 8.98 -19.30 -24.45
C GLY A 11 8.03 -18.15 -24.74
N TRP A 12 8.13 -17.05 -23.99
CA TRP A 12 7.43 -15.82 -24.35
C TRP A 12 8.28 -15.14 -25.42
N ARG A 13 7.90 -15.35 -26.69
CA ARG A 13 8.33 -14.44 -27.74
C ARG A 13 7.71 -13.08 -27.40
N LEU A 14 8.57 -12.09 -27.15
CA LEU A 14 8.22 -10.70 -27.39
C LEU A 14 7.68 -10.65 -28.82
N VAL A 15 6.40 -10.32 -28.96
CA VAL A 15 5.85 -9.97 -30.26
C VAL A 15 6.44 -8.59 -30.56
N ASP A 16 7.56 -8.57 -31.28
CA ASP A 16 8.05 -7.37 -31.96
C ASP A 16 7.02 -7.00 -33.02
N GLY A 17 6.07 -6.19 -32.60
CA GLY A 17 5.03 -5.59 -33.40
C GLY A 17 4.61 -4.32 -32.70
N ALA A 18 5.47 -3.29 -32.78
CA ALA A 18 5.05 -1.93 -32.43
C ALA A 18 3.80 -1.62 -33.26
N VAL A 19 2.65 -1.49 -32.60
CA VAL A 19 1.44 -0.98 -33.24
C VAL A 19 1.78 0.44 -33.72
N PRO A 20 1.65 0.76 -35.02
CA PRO A 20 1.89 2.12 -35.50
C PRO A 20 0.98 3.09 -34.74
N GLY A 21 1.57 3.99 -33.95
CA GLY A 21 0.84 4.95 -33.10
C GLY A 21 0.78 4.61 -31.60
N ALA A 22 1.39 3.52 -31.13
CA ALA A 22 1.54 3.27 -29.69
C ALA A 22 2.60 4.21 -29.08
N SER A 23 2.22 4.91 -28.01
CA SER A 23 3.09 5.80 -27.25
C SER A 23 4.35 5.06 -26.70
N PRO A 24 5.54 5.69 -26.65
CA PRO A 24 6.78 5.09 -26.13
C PRO A 24 6.69 4.45 -24.74
N CYS A 25 5.81 4.94 -23.86
CA CYS A 25 5.60 4.33 -22.54
C CYS A 25 4.44 3.33 -22.48
N ALA A 26 3.67 3.13 -23.56
CA ALA A 26 2.51 2.23 -23.56
C ALA A 26 2.88 0.77 -23.27
N ALA A 27 4.06 0.32 -23.74
CA ALA A 27 4.56 -1.02 -23.45
C ALA A 27 4.92 -1.21 -21.98
N GLU A 28 5.52 -0.20 -21.34
CA GLU A 28 5.84 -0.23 -19.91
C GLU A 28 4.59 -0.11 -19.03
N LEU A 29 3.60 0.65 -19.50
CA LEU A 29 2.35 0.90 -18.79
C LEU A 29 1.54 -0.36 -18.52
N ALA A 30 1.61 -1.37 -19.38
CA ALA A 30 0.91 -2.64 -19.19
C ALA A 30 1.25 -3.32 -17.85
N ALA A 31 2.47 -3.13 -17.32
CA ALA A 31 2.86 -3.64 -16.00
C ALA A 31 2.26 -2.87 -14.81
N TRP A 32 1.46 -1.84 -15.10
CA TRP A 32 0.84 -0.93 -14.14
C TRP A 32 -0.69 -0.85 -14.28
N LEU A 33 -1.26 -1.51 -15.28
CA LEU A 33 -2.71 -1.59 -15.46
C LEU A 33 -3.26 -2.89 -14.88
N TYR A 34 -4.40 -2.82 -14.20
CA TYR A 34 -5.15 -4.00 -13.79
C TYR A 34 -5.72 -4.72 -15.01
N ASP A 35 -5.59 -6.05 -15.03
CA ASP A 35 -6.09 -6.87 -16.15
C ASP A 35 -7.63 -6.90 -16.17
N ASP A 36 -8.25 -6.84 -14.99
CA ASP A 36 -9.71 -6.87 -14.80
C ASP A 36 -10.19 -5.57 -14.12
N ALA A 37 -11.02 -4.82 -14.83
CA ALA A 37 -11.59 -3.56 -14.37
C ALA A 37 -12.40 -3.70 -13.08
N ARG A 38 -12.99 -4.87 -12.82
CA ARG A 38 -13.79 -5.13 -11.61
C ARG A 38 -12.97 -5.04 -10.33
N TRP A 39 -11.67 -5.34 -10.44
CA TRP A 39 -10.75 -5.42 -9.29
C TRP A 39 -9.71 -4.29 -9.29
N ALA A 40 -9.84 -3.34 -10.21
CA ALA A 40 -9.09 -2.10 -10.13
C ALA A 40 -9.64 -1.26 -8.96
N PRO A 41 -8.80 -0.92 -7.96
CA PRO A 41 -9.28 -0.28 -6.76
C PRO A 41 -9.67 1.19 -7.02
N PRO A 42 -10.68 1.72 -6.31
CA PRO A 42 -11.11 3.10 -6.49
C PRO A 42 -10.00 4.07 -6.09
N GLY A 43 -9.87 5.16 -6.85
CA GLY A 43 -8.86 6.19 -6.64
C GLY A 43 -7.49 5.91 -7.26
N TYR A 44 -7.35 4.87 -8.08
CA TYR A 44 -6.14 4.59 -8.84
C TYR A 44 -6.31 4.95 -10.32
N HIS A 45 -5.31 5.66 -10.87
CA HIS A 45 -5.21 5.90 -12.30
C HIS A 45 -3.76 5.76 -12.75
N ALA A 46 -3.55 5.47 -14.03
CA ALA A 46 -2.22 5.40 -14.63
C ALA A 46 -2.13 6.34 -15.83
N LEU A 47 -0.98 6.99 -15.98
CA LEU A 47 -0.67 7.91 -17.06
C LEU A 47 0.54 7.42 -17.82
N CYS A 48 0.60 7.80 -19.08
CA CYS A 48 1.79 7.72 -19.90
C CYS A 48 2.04 9.11 -20.47
N VAL A 49 3.18 9.70 -20.11
CA VAL A 49 3.60 11.04 -20.51
C VAL A 49 4.81 10.92 -21.42
N VAL A 50 4.67 11.37 -22.65
CA VAL A 50 5.72 11.32 -23.66
C VAL A 50 6.21 12.74 -23.91
N PRO A 51 7.52 13.00 -23.76
CA PRO A 51 8.10 14.27 -24.19
C PRO A 51 7.82 14.50 -25.68
N GLY A 52 7.45 15.73 -26.05
CA GLY A 52 7.31 16.06 -27.46
C GLY A 52 8.65 16.03 -28.20
N THR A 53 8.63 15.77 -29.50
CA THR A 53 9.82 15.86 -30.36
C THR A 53 10.13 17.32 -30.67
N PRO A 54 11.38 17.81 -30.55
CA PRO A 54 11.73 19.17 -30.97
C PRO A 54 11.40 19.36 -32.46
N GLU A 55 10.61 20.38 -32.79
CA GLU A 55 10.42 20.77 -34.20
C GLU A 55 11.70 21.42 -34.73
N SER A 56 12.07 21.10 -35.97
CA SER A 56 13.36 21.47 -36.56
C SER A 56 13.55 22.97 -36.83
N ARG A 57 12.55 23.81 -36.59
CA ARG A 57 12.65 25.28 -36.74
C ARG A 57 11.69 26.01 -35.79
N GLY A 58 12.23 26.59 -34.73
CA GLY A 58 11.58 27.67 -33.97
C GLY A 58 11.30 27.39 -32.50
N GLY A 59 12.31 27.56 -31.65
CA GLY A 59 12.29 28.20 -30.33
C GLY A 59 11.33 27.79 -29.20
N SER A 60 10.28 26.99 -29.44
CA SER A 60 9.38 26.53 -28.38
C SER A 60 9.68 25.10 -27.98
N SER A 61 9.80 24.85 -26.68
CA SER A 61 9.86 23.49 -26.16
C SER A 61 8.60 22.73 -26.61
N PRO A 62 8.72 21.47 -27.06
CA PRO A 62 7.60 20.75 -27.63
C PRO A 62 6.60 20.32 -26.54
N ALA A 63 5.31 20.36 -26.86
CA ALA A 63 4.24 19.93 -25.96
C ALA A 63 4.38 18.44 -25.62
N ARG A 64 4.09 18.06 -24.38
CA ARG A 64 4.08 16.65 -23.96
C ARG A 64 2.78 16.00 -24.42
N HIS A 65 2.86 14.79 -24.96
CA HIS A 65 1.68 13.97 -25.23
C HIS A 65 1.32 13.17 -23.98
N VAL A 66 0.07 13.26 -23.54
CA VAL A 66 -0.38 12.65 -22.29
C VAL A 66 -1.58 11.76 -22.53
N GLU A 67 -1.51 10.56 -21.99
CA GLU A 67 -2.58 9.58 -22.00
C GLU A 67 -2.92 9.18 -20.55
N VAL A 68 -4.20 9.12 -20.20
CA VAL A 68 -4.65 8.68 -18.87
C VAL A 68 -5.70 7.57 -18.95
N TRP A 69 -5.42 6.47 -18.26
CA TRP A 69 -6.33 5.35 -18.05
C TRP A 69 -7.06 5.57 -16.74
N THR A 70 -8.28 6.09 -16.83
CA THR A 70 -9.13 6.32 -15.66
C THR A 70 -9.48 4.97 -15.04
N GLY A 71 -9.25 4.78 -13.73
CA GLY A 71 -9.42 3.49 -13.06
C GLY A 71 -8.22 2.55 -13.22
N GLY A 72 -7.21 2.91 -14.02
CA GLY A 72 -5.94 2.19 -14.08
C GLY A 72 -6.05 0.72 -14.52
N HIS A 73 -6.93 0.41 -15.48
CA HIS A 73 -7.13 -0.96 -15.99
C HIS A 73 -6.98 -1.04 -17.52
N ALA A 74 -6.60 -2.21 -18.02
CA ALA A 74 -6.30 -2.45 -19.44
C ALA A 74 -7.52 -2.28 -20.35
N GLY A 75 -8.72 -2.54 -19.84
CA GLY A 75 -9.97 -2.32 -20.57
C GLY A 75 -10.41 -0.85 -20.72
N ALA A 76 -9.70 0.12 -20.12
CA ALA A 76 -10.07 1.53 -20.23
C ALA A 76 -9.53 2.14 -21.53
N SER A 77 -10.35 2.88 -22.26
CA SER A 77 -9.86 3.73 -23.35
C SER A 77 -9.16 4.97 -22.76
N PRO A 78 -7.89 5.24 -23.10
CA PRO A 78 -7.17 6.38 -22.56
C PRO A 78 -7.78 7.69 -23.04
N LYS A 79 -7.84 8.69 -22.15
CA LYS A 79 -8.11 10.08 -22.54
C LYS A 79 -6.78 10.74 -22.87
N VAL A 80 -6.73 11.43 -24.01
CA VAL A 80 -5.49 11.93 -24.60
C VAL A 80 -5.52 13.45 -24.70
N TRP A 81 -4.40 14.12 -24.41
CA TRP A 81 -4.23 15.55 -24.66
C TRP A 81 -2.76 15.94 -24.82
N ALA A 82 -2.52 17.09 -25.45
CA ALA A 82 -1.22 17.74 -25.46
C ALA A 82 -1.13 18.69 -24.27
N PHE A 83 -0.06 18.55 -23.47
CA PHE A 83 0.25 19.43 -22.36
C PHE A 83 1.35 20.41 -22.78
N GLY A 84 1.03 21.70 -22.82
CA GLY A 84 1.89 22.76 -23.34
C GLY A 84 3.21 22.86 -22.58
N ALA A 85 4.29 23.23 -23.28
CA ALA A 85 5.63 23.26 -22.68
C ALA A 85 5.84 24.36 -21.64
N SER A 86 5.05 25.42 -21.68
CA SER A 86 5.00 26.46 -20.65
C SER A 86 4.04 26.14 -19.49
N GLY A 87 3.45 24.94 -19.47
CA GLY A 87 2.54 24.51 -18.41
C GLY A 87 3.26 24.29 -17.08
N SER A 88 2.58 24.59 -15.98
CA SER A 88 3.08 24.33 -14.63
C SER A 88 2.60 22.95 -14.15
N LEU A 89 3.22 22.40 -13.10
CA LEU A 89 2.70 21.18 -12.48
C LEU A 89 1.26 21.38 -11.94
N ALA A 90 0.91 22.59 -11.49
CA ALA A 90 -0.44 22.91 -11.05
C ALA A 90 -1.46 22.84 -12.20
N SER A 91 -1.15 23.40 -13.38
CA SER A 91 -2.04 23.29 -14.54
C SER A 91 -2.14 21.86 -15.07
N PHE A 92 -1.04 21.09 -15.05
CA PHE A 92 -1.06 19.66 -15.37
C PHE A 92 -2.02 18.90 -14.44
N ARG A 93 -1.93 19.18 -13.14
CA ARG A 93 -2.80 18.57 -12.13
C ARG A 93 -4.29 18.86 -12.39
N LEU A 94 -4.62 20.09 -12.78
CA LEU A 94 -6.00 20.46 -13.15
C LEU A 94 -6.49 19.68 -14.38
N ASP A 95 -5.65 19.51 -15.40
CA ASP A 95 -5.98 18.69 -16.57
C ASP A 95 -6.24 17.24 -16.17
N VAL A 96 -5.35 16.64 -15.37
CA VAL A 96 -5.53 15.27 -14.87
C VAL A 96 -6.85 15.14 -14.11
N GLN A 97 -7.14 16.04 -13.17
CA GLN A 97 -8.41 16.04 -12.43
C GLN A 97 -9.63 16.11 -13.35
N LYS A 98 -9.61 17.02 -14.33
CA LYS A 98 -10.70 17.17 -15.30
C LYS A 98 -10.90 15.90 -16.13
N ARG A 99 -9.80 15.24 -16.55
CA ARG A 99 -9.86 14.03 -17.38
C ARG A 99 -10.24 12.80 -16.59
N THR A 100 -9.82 12.64 -15.35
CA THR A 100 -10.20 11.48 -14.52
C THR A 100 -11.56 11.64 -13.85
N GLY A 101 -12.07 12.87 -13.73
CA GLY A 101 -13.28 13.16 -12.97
C GLY A 101 -13.06 13.17 -11.45
N MET A 102 -11.80 13.19 -11.01
CA MET A 102 -11.43 13.32 -9.60
C MET A 102 -12.03 14.60 -9.02
N LYS A 103 -12.67 14.48 -7.85
CA LYS A 103 -13.24 15.63 -7.17
C LYS A 103 -12.13 16.38 -6.43
N ARG A 104 -12.12 17.71 -6.54
CA ARG A 104 -11.21 18.55 -5.76
C ARG A 104 -11.53 18.41 -4.27
N GLN A 105 -10.56 17.95 -3.49
CA GLN A 105 -10.70 17.89 -2.03
C GLN A 105 -10.71 19.31 -1.47
N ARG A 106 -11.85 19.70 -0.86
CA ARG A 106 -12.04 21.03 -0.25
C ARG A 106 -11.69 21.06 1.23
N ARG A 107 -11.40 19.91 1.83
CA ARG A 107 -11.09 19.77 3.26
C ARG A 107 -9.58 19.84 3.46
N TRP A 108 -9.09 20.90 4.08
CA TRP A 108 -7.67 21.14 4.39
C TRP A 108 -6.98 20.07 5.24
N ARG A 109 -7.76 19.16 5.84
CA ARG A 109 -7.30 18.10 6.75
C ARG A 109 -7.30 16.71 6.10
N VAL A 110 -7.68 16.61 4.83
CA VAL A 110 -7.58 15.40 4.01
C VAL A 110 -6.40 15.58 3.07
N LEU A 111 -5.62 14.51 2.85
CA LEU A 111 -4.52 14.55 1.90
C LEU A 111 -5.02 14.86 0.47
N PRO A 112 -4.34 15.74 -0.27
CA PRO A 112 -4.60 15.90 -1.70
C PRO A 112 -4.11 14.67 -2.46
N TRP A 113 -4.71 14.39 -3.62
CA TRP A 113 -4.26 13.34 -4.52
C TRP A 113 -2.81 13.58 -4.98
N ALA A 114 -2.09 12.53 -5.36
CA ALA A 114 -0.68 12.62 -5.67
C ALA A 114 -0.32 11.88 -6.96
N LEU A 115 0.76 12.34 -7.59
CA LEU A 115 1.43 11.70 -8.72
C LEU A 115 2.73 11.07 -8.25
N TYR A 116 3.02 9.88 -8.74
CA TYR A 116 4.25 9.16 -8.47
C TYR A 116 4.83 8.57 -9.75
N ASP A 117 6.15 8.47 -9.81
CA ASP A 117 6.83 7.61 -10.77
C ASP A 117 6.64 6.11 -10.42
N THR A 118 7.12 5.22 -11.28
CA THR A 118 7.04 3.77 -11.09
C THR A 118 7.90 3.22 -9.95
N LEU A 119 8.79 4.02 -9.37
CA LEU A 119 9.63 3.65 -8.23
C LEU A 119 9.01 4.09 -6.90
N GLY A 120 7.96 4.92 -6.91
CA GLY A 120 7.32 5.49 -5.73
C GLY A 120 7.87 6.87 -5.35
N GLY A 121 8.65 7.52 -6.23
CA GLY A 121 9.05 8.92 -6.10
C GLY A 121 7.88 9.84 -6.42
N ARG A 122 7.60 10.80 -5.54
CA ARG A 122 6.51 11.78 -5.75
C ARG A 122 6.94 12.79 -6.81
N VAL A 123 6.08 13.07 -7.77
CA VAL A 123 6.29 14.12 -8.77
C VAL A 123 6.08 15.50 -8.11
N ARG A 124 7.07 16.37 -8.23
CA ARG A 124 7.18 17.70 -7.60
C ARG A 124 7.35 18.83 -8.61
N ASP A 125 7.89 18.51 -9.76
CA ASP A 125 8.22 19.48 -10.79
C ASP A 125 7.73 19.00 -12.17
N VAL A 126 7.82 19.88 -13.17
CA VAL A 126 7.32 19.60 -14.52
C VAL A 126 8.31 18.74 -15.31
N GLU A 127 9.58 18.77 -14.93
CA GLU A 127 10.68 18.00 -15.52
C GLU A 127 10.52 16.50 -15.27
N GLN A 128 9.92 16.13 -14.13
CA GLN A 128 9.55 14.76 -13.76
C GLN A 128 8.32 14.21 -14.52
N LEU A 129 7.62 15.04 -15.31
CA LEU A 129 6.48 14.59 -16.11
C LEU A 129 6.95 13.84 -17.37
N SER A 130 7.36 12.59 -17.19
CA SER A 130 7.82 11.70 -18.26
C SER A 130 7.63 10.24 -17.89
N GLY A 131 7.35 9.40 -18.88
CA GLY A 131 7.16 7.96 -18.72
C GLY A 131 5.83 7.58 -18.06
N VAL A 132 5.80 6.43 -17.41
CA VAL A 132 4.63 5.95 -16.67
C VAL A 132 4.54 6.68 -15.33
N LEU A 133 3.41 7.32 -15.08
CA LEU A 133 3.09 7.96 -13.81
C LEU A 133 1.82 7.37 -13.21
N LEU A 134 1.78 7.26 -11.90
CA LEU A 134 0.66 6.70 -11.15
C LEU A 134 -0.02 7.77 -10.32
N VAL A 135 -1.35 7.73 -10.29
CA VAL A 135 -2.19 8.69 -9.57
C VAL A 135 -2.96 7.97 -8.48
N PHE A 136 -2.89 8.53 -7.27
CA PHE A 136 -3.62 8.05 -6.10
C PHE A 136 -4.45 9.19 -5.51
N GLU A 137 -5.76 9.04 -5.50
CA GLU A 137 -6.72 10.06 -5.04
C GLU A 137 -6.54 10.44 -3.55
N GLY A 138 -6.13 9.48 -2.73
CA GLY A 138 -5.83 9.63 -1.31
C GLY A 138 -4.42 10.11 -1.00
N GLY A 139 -3.63 10.43 -2.04
CA GLY A 139 -2.34 11.11 -1.89
C GLY A 139 -1.17 10.24 -1.43
N ARG A 140 -1.41 8.95 -1.18
CA ARG A 140 -0.38 7.98 -0.76
C ARG A 140 -0.18 6.90 -1.81
N TRP A 141 1.08 6.47 -1.92
CA TRP A 141 1.44 5.32 -2.73
C TRP A 141 0.71 4.06 -2.25
N VAL A 142 0.15 3.33 -3.21
CA VAL A 142 -0.39 1.98 -3.03
C VAL A 142 0.13 1.13 -4.19
N TRP A 143 0.71 -0.03 -3.89
CA TRP A 143 1.21 -0.92 -4.95
C TRP A 143 0.08 -1.43 -5.85
N PRO A 144 0.15 -1.27 -7.18
CA PRO A 144 -0.86 -1.87 -8.06
C PRO A 144 -0.76 -3.39 -8.09
N GLY A 145 -1.90 -4.06 -7.87
CA GLY A 145 -2.01 -5.53 -7.80
C GLY A 145 -1.91 -6.22 -9.16
N ILE A 146 -2.33 -5.55 -10.23
CA ILE A 146 -2.34 -6.03 -11.63
C ILE A 146 -3.24 -7.25 -11.84
N ARG A 147 -2.79 -8.40 -11.35
CA ARG A 147 -3.50 -9.68 -11.30
C ARG A 147 -2.97 -10.55 -10.17
N GLU A 148 -3.73 -11.53 -9.72
CA GLU A 148 -3.24 -12.51 -8.75
C GLU A 148 -1.98 -13.24 -9.27
N GLY A 149 -1.03 -13.46 -8.37
CA GLY A 149 0.25 -14.08 -8.68
C GLY A 149 1.20 -13.24 -9.53
N PHE A 150 0.86 -11.98 -9.87
CA PHE A 150 1.83 -11.05 -10.44
C PHE A 150 3.00 -10.83 -9.48
N GLU A 151 4.22 -10.84 -10.00
CA GLU A 151 5.44 -10.63 -9.21
C GLU A 151 6.22 -9.44 -9.74
N ARG A 152 6.71 -8.60 -8.81
CA ARG A 152 7.69 -7.56 -9.11
C ARG A 152 8.84 -7.60 -8.13
N SER A 153 10.03 -7.28 -8.61
CA SER A 153 11.21 -7.11 -7.76
C SER A 153 11.26 -5.68 -7.23
N VAL A 154 11.39 -5.52 -5.92
CA VAL A 154 11.43 -4.22 -5.25
C VAL A 154 12.74 -4.09 -4.50
N GLN A 155 13.50 -3.04 -4.77
CA GLN A 155 14.70 -2.71 -4.01
C GLN A 155 14.32 -1.92 -2.77
N LEU A 156 14.71 -2.45 -1.61
CA LEU A 156 14.57 -1.83 -0.30
C LEU A 156 15.92 -1.22 0.09
N SER A 157 16.24 -0.08 -0.51
CA SER A 157 17.52 0.62 -0.29
C SER A 157 17.68 1.00 1.18
N ALA A 158 18.78 0.58 1.80
CA ALA A 158 19.23 1.08 3.10
C ALA A 158 20.12 2.31 2.90
N PRO A 159 19.97 3.38 3.70
CA PRO A 159 20.95 4.46 3.71
C PRO A 159 22.36 3.97 4.06
N GLN A 160 22.47 2.88 4.85
CA GLN A 160 23.75 2.42 5.45
C GLN A 160 23.85 0.87 5.53
N GLY A 161 23.25 0.13 4.58
CA GLY A 161 23.24 -1.34 4.60
C GLY A 161 23.13 -1.96 3.20
N PRO A 162 23.31 -3.29 3.07
CA PRO A 162 23.19 -3.95 1.78
C PRO A 162 21.77 -3.78 1.23
N ALA A 163 21.67 -3.35 -0.02
CA ALA A 163 20.39 -3.26 -0.71
C ALA A 163 19.71 -4.64 -0.69
N LEU A 164 18.48 -4.70 -0.16
CA LEU A 164 17.67 -5.92 -0.17
C LEU A 164 16.68 -5.85 -1.33
N THR A 165 16.81 -6.75 -2.28
CA THR A 165 15.77 -6.96 -3.30
C THR A 165 14.79 -8.01 -2.80
N VAL A 166 13.52 -7.64 -2.70
CA VAL A 166 12.43 -8.58 -2.36
C VAL A 166 11.53 -8.80 -3.56
N LYS A 167 10.88 -9.96 -3.62
CA LYS A 167 9.79 -10.22 -4.56
C LYS A 167 8.46 -9.91 -3.88
N LEU A 168 7.73 -8.95 -4.45
CA LEU A 168 6.37 -8.62 -4.05
C LEU A 168 5.42 -9.39 -4.97
N ARG A 169 4.69 -10.37 -4.42
CA ARG A 169 3.74 -11.21 -5.17
C ARG A 169 2.30 -10.88 -4.77
N THR A 170 1.46 -10.52 -5.73
CA THR A 170 0.02 -10.27 -5.49
C THR A 170 -0.65 -11.55 -5.01
N LEU A 171 -1.26 -11.50 -3.83
CA LEU A 171 -2.06 -12.58 -3.26
C LEU A 171 -3.52 -12.47 -3.70
N THR A 172 -4.12 -11.30 -3.48
CA THR A 172 -5.50 -10.95 -3.83
C THR A 172 -5.56 -9.51 -4.31
N LEU A 173 -6.56 -9.18 -5.13
CA LEU A 173 -6.78 -7.80 -5.60
C LEU A 173 -7.78 -7.04 -4.72
N ASP A 174 -8.70 -7.75 -4.06
CA ASP A 174 -9.63 -7.19 -3.08
C ASP A 174 -9.85 -8.16 -1.90
N PRO A 175 -9.26 -7.92 -0.72
CA PRO A 175 -8.41 -6.78 -0.44
C PRO A 175 -7.13 -6.85 -1.24
N LEU A 176 -6.53 -5.70 -1.49
CA LEU A 176 -5.22 -5.65 -2.11
C LEU A 176 -4.18 -6.15 -1.11
N ALA A 177 -3.64 -7.34 -1.37
CA ALA A 177 -2.67 -8.00 -0.49
C ALA A 177 -1.53 -8.63 -1.28
N PHE A 178 -0.35 -8.67 -0.67
CA PHE A 178 0.87 -9.20 -1.25
C PHE A 178 1.66 -10.04 -0.25
N THR A 179 2.35 -11.05 -0.76
CA THR A 179 3.38 -11.76 -0.01
C THR A 179 4.77 -11.23 -0.37
N VAL A 180 5.63 -11.14 0.64
CA VAL A 180 7.02 -10.69 0.51
C VAL A 180 7.93 -11.69 1.22
N ASP A 181 8.63 -12.51 0.46
CA ASP A 181 9.53 -13.52 1.00
C ASP A 181 10.92 -12.95 1.25
N GLY A 182 11.52 -13.28 2.40
CA GLY A 182 12.88 -12.83 2.75
C GLY A 182 12.95 -11.41 3.32
N PHE A 183 11.82 -10.83 3.72
CA PHE A 183 11.74 -9.49 4.28
C PHE A 183 12.55 -9.34 5.58
N VAL A 184 12.40 -10.31 6.49
CA VAL A 184 13.21 -10.44 7.72
C VAL A 184 14.11 -11.65 7.57
N ASN A 185 15.42 -11.50 7.74
CA ASN A 185 16.30 -12.65 7.71
C ASN A 185 16.12 -13.53 8.98
N SER A 186 16.51 -14.80 8.90
CA SER A 186 16.28 -15.76 9.98
C SER A 186 17.04 -15.48 11.28
N THR A 187 18.14 -14.74 11.23
CA THR A 187 18.89 -14.35 12.43
C THR A 187 18.20 -13.20 13.15
N ALA A 188 17.87 -12.13 12.41
CA ALA A 188 17.09 -11.01 12.91
C ALA A 188 15.74 -11.47 13.49
N ALA A 189 15.04 -12.38 12.80
CA ALA A 189 13.77 -12.89 13.27
C ALA A 189 13.85 -13.61 14.63
N ARG A 190 14.91 -14.40 14.86
CA ARG A 190 15.12 -15.07 16.16
C ARG A 190 15.46 -14.06 17.25
N HIS A 191 16.38 -13.14 16.96
CA HIS A 191 16.78 -12.08 17.88
C HIS A 191 15.59 -11.25 18.36
N ILE A 192 14.75 -10.80 17.42
CA ILE A 192 13.57 -10.00 17.76
C ILE A 192 12.57 -10.79 18.63
N VAL A 193 12.40 -12.10 18.37
CA VAL A 193 11.56 -12.96 19.24
C VAL A 193 12.14 -13.04 20.65
N ASP A 194 13.44 -13.23 20.80
CA ASP A 194 14.10 -13.36 22.10
C ASP A 194 14.06 -12.04 22.89
N LEU A 195 14.21 -10.90 22.20
CA LEU A 195 14.06 -9.56 22.76
C LEU A 195 12.63 -9.32 23.32
N ALA A 196 11.60 -9.74 22.59
CA ALA A 196 10.20 -9.54 22.98
C ALA A 196 9.70 -10.56 24.02
N ARG A 197 10.33 -11.74 24.10
CA ARG A 197 9.90 -12.86 24.95
C ARG A 197 9.56 -12.49 26.40
N PRO A 198 10.39 -11.74 27.16
CA PRO A 198 10.08 -11.41 28.55
C PRO A 198 8.95 -10.38 28.70
N ARG A 199 8.55 -9.71 27.61
CA ARG A 199 7.54 -8.64 27.61
C ARG A 199 6.13 -9.13 27.28
N PHE A 200 5.98 -10.36 26.75
CA PHE A 200 4.67 -10.87 26.35
C PHE A 200 3.70 -10.93 27.53
N ARG A 201 2.54 -10.27 27.36
CA ARG A 201 1.39 -10.33 28.25
C ARG A 201 0.16 -10.76 27.46
N ARG A 202 -0.87 -11.26 28.14
CA ARG A 202 -2.14 -11.63 27.50
C ARG A 202 -2.67 -10.42 26.72
N SER A 203 -2.95 -10.59 25.43
CA SER A 203 -3.49 -9.49 24.60
C SER A 203 -4.90 -9.13 25.04
N GLY A 204 -5.19 -7.83 25.11
CA GLY A 204 -6.56 -7.32 25.21
C GLY A 204 -7.17 -7.08 23.83
N VAL A 205 -8.50 -6.98 23.78
CA VAL A 205 -9.22 -6.30 22.70
C VAL A 205 -9.56 -4.91 23.23
N GLU A 206 -9.08 -3.86 22.55
CA GLU A 206 -9.52 -2.50 22.87
C GLU A 206 -10.96 -2.34 22.37
N VAL A 207 -11.89 -2.15 23.30
CA VAL A 207 -13.29 -1.85 23.00
C VAL A 207 -13.54 -0.39 23.39
N PRO A 208 -14.09 0.45 22.49
CA PRO A 208 -14.54 1.79 22.85
C PRO A 208 -15.47 1.74 24.07
N GLY A 209 -15.13 2.48 25.15
CA GLY A 209 -15.88 2.46 26.42
C GLY A 209 -15.27 1.63 27.56
N GLY A 210 -14.21 0.86 27.32
CA GLY A 210 -13.42 0.17 28.36
C GLY A 210 -13.97 -1.20 28.77
N GLY A 211 -13.09 -2.20 28.78
CA GLY A 211 -13.39 -3.58 29.19
C GLY A 211 -14.01 -4.41 28.06
N ALA A 212 -13.22 -5.32 27.49
CA ALA A 212 -13.75 -6.31 26.55
C ALA A 212 -14.65 -7.30 27.32
N PRO A 213 -15.91 -7.52 26.93
CA PRO A 213 -16.74 -8.57 27.51
C PRO A 213 -16.08 -9.96 27.34
N ALA A 214 -16.47 -10.95 28.15
CA ALA A 214 -15.76 -12.24 28.25
C ALA A 214 -15.71 -13.04 26.93
N ASP A 215 -16.69 -12.84 26.05
CA ASP A 215 -16.73 -13.35 24.68
C ASP A 215 -15.66 -12.71 23.77
N MET A 216 -15.32 -11.45 23.99
CA MET A 216 -14.23 -10.74 23.30
C MET A 216 -12.84 -11.15 23.79
N ALA A 217 -12.71 -11.74 24.99
CA ALA A 217 -11.46 -12.37 25.45
C ALA A 217 -11.12 -13.65 24.65
N GLU A 218 -12.11 -14.25 23.98
CA GLU A 218 -11.94 -15.34 23.01
C GLU A 218 -11.74 -14.85 21.57
N ALA A 219 -12.12 -13.61 21.26
CA ALA A 219 -11.90 -13.00 19.96
C ALA A 219 -10.39 -12.91 19.65
N ARG A 220 -9.57 -12.55 20.64
CA ARG A 220 -8.11 -12.51 20.52
C ARG A 220 -7.45 -13.27 21.65
N THR A 221 -6.83 -14.40 21.29
CA THR A 221 -6.27 -15.32 22.29
C THR A 221 -4.75 -15.40 22.30
N CYS A 222 -4.05 -14.48 21.63
CA CYS A 222 -2.59 -14.39 21.68
C CYS A 222 -2.07 -13.68 22.93
N SER A 223 -0.75 -13.68 23.07
CA SER A 223 -0.02 -12.72 23.90
C SER A 223 0.59 -11.64 23.01
N GLU A 224 0.76 -10.42 23.54
CA GLU A 224 1.39 -9.30 22.84
C GLU A 224 2.47 -8.61 23.66
N ALA A 225 3.36 -7.92 22.95
CA ALA A 225 4.28 -6.95 23.50
C ALA A 225 4.40 -5.79 22.51
N TRP A 226 4.55 -4.58 23.02
CA TRP A 226 4.92 -3.42 22.21
C TRP A 226 6.43 -3.19 22.31
N VAL A 227 7.05 -2.86 21.18
CA VAL A 227 8.48 -2.54 21.10
C VAL A 227 8.67 -1.31 20.23
N ASP A 228 9.41 -0.32 20.72
CA ASP A 228 9.84 0.83 19.91
C ASP A 228 10.97 0.34 18.99
N PRO A 229 10.87 0.54 17.66
CA PRO A 229 11.91 0.12 16.74
C PRO A 229 13.31 0.68 17.04
N LYS A 230 13.40 1.81 17.74
CA LYS A 230 14.68 2.44 18.11
C LYS A 230 15.44 1.69 19.19
N GLU A 231 14.80 0.76 19.89
CA GLU A 231 15.43 0.00 20.98
C GLU A 231 16.47 -1.01 20.48
N ASP A 232 16.44 -1.41 19.20
CA ASP A 232 17.31 -2.45 18.65
C ASP A 232 17.58 -2.26 17.14
N GLY A 233 18.82 -2.53 16.71
CA GLY A 233 19.22 -2.34 15.31
C GLY A 233 18.49 -3.24 14.31
N HIS A 234 18.03 -4.43 14.71
CA HIS A 234 17.21 -5.28 13.84
C HIS A 234 15.79 -4.76 13.70
N LEU A 235 15.21 -4.20 14.77
CA LEU A 235 13.89 -3.57 14.72
C LEU A 235 13.92 -2.30 13.85
N GLU A 236 14.93 -1.45 14.03
CA GLU A 236 15.11 -0.24 13.22
C GLU A 236 15.23 -0.57 11.73
N GLU A 237 16.02 -1.59 11.39
CA GLU A 237 16.17 -2.05 10.01
C GLU A 237 14.85 -2.58 9.44
N VAL A 238 14.02 -3.25 10.26
CA VAL A 238 12.66 -3.65 9.86
C VAL A 238 11.78 -2.42 9.60
N ALA A 239 11.77 -1.41 10.47
CA ALA A 239 10.97 -0.18 10.29
C ALA A 239 11.36 0.56 9.00
N ARG A 240 12.66 0.65 8.77
CA ARG A 240 13.24 1.28 7.59
C ARG A 240 12.88 0.53 6.31
N ARG A 241 12.96 -0.80 6.31
CA ARG A 241 12.50 -1.64 5.18
C ARG A 241 11.00 -1.52 4.96
N THR A 242 10.20 -1.40 6.01
CA THR A 242 8.76 -1.18 5.91
C THR A 242 8.47 0.16 5.22
N ALA A 243 9.16 1.24 5.58
CA ALA A 243 9.01 2.55 4.93
C ALA A 243 9.43 2.46 3.44
N ALA A 244 10.55 1.81 3.15
CA ALA A 244 11.02 1.61 1.79
C ALA A 244 10.05 0.76 0.96
N LEU A 245 9.46 -0.29 1.53
CA LEU A 245 8.52 -1.18 0.84
C LEU A 245 7.18 -0.50 0.60
N THR A 246 6.61 0.14 1.62
CA THR A 246 5.30 0.82 1.53
C THR A 246 5.37 2.13 0.74
N ARG A 247 6.56 2.71 0.60
CA ARG A 247 6.79 4.09 0.10
C ARG A 247 6.06 5.14 0.95
N VAL A 248 5.80 4.82 2.21
CA VAL A 248 5.17 5.72 3.19
C VAL A 248 6.22 6.14 4.23
N PRO A 249 6.30 7.43 4.59
CA PRO A 249 7.28 7.92 5.57
C PRO A 249 7.28 7.15 6.90
N ARG A 250 8.49 6.85 7.42
CA ARG A 250 8.68 6.13 8.70
C ARG A 250 7.96 6.80 9.89
N ARG A 251 7.81 8.14 9.87
CA ARG A 251 7.10 8.90 10.92
C ARG A 251 5.60 8.58 11.05
N LEU A 252 5.03 7.89 10.06
CA LEU A 252 3.63 7.45 10.06
C LEU A 252 3.46 6.02 10.59
N GLN A 253 4.56 5.32 10.86
CA GLN A 253 4.53 3.99 11.46
C GLN A 253 4.27 4.11 12.96
N GLU A 254 3.45 3.21 13.49
CA GLU A 254 3.37 2.99 14.93
C GLU A 254 4.54 2.16 15.44
N ASP A 255 4.65 2.09 16.77
CA ASP A 255 5.46 1.09 17.44
C ASP A 255 5.01 -0.32 17.03
N PHE A 256 5.93 -1.27 17.13
CA PHE A 256 5.66 -2.62 16.65
C PHE A 256 4.87 -3.41 17.67
N ARG A 257 3.78 -4.04 17.22
CA ARG A 257 3.03 -4.99 18.02
C ARG A 257 3.53 -6.41 17.77
N MET A 258 4.32 -6.93 18.69
CA MET A 258 4.80 -8.31 18.70
C MET A 258 3.69 -9.24 19.17
N LEU A 259 3.51 -10.39 18.53
CA LEU A 259 2.47 -11.36 18.86
C LEU A 259 3.01 -12.77 19.04
N GLU A 260 2.52 -13.49 20.04
CA GLU A 260 2.75 -14.91 20.28
C GLU A 260 1.42 -15.69 20.29
N TYR A 261 1.31 -16.70 19.42
CA TYR A 261 0.22 -17.67 19.44
C TYR A 261 0.77 -19.08 19.71
N LYS A 262 0.37 -19.64 20.85
CA LYS A 262 0.56 -21.04 21.24
C LYS A 262 -0.50 -21.94 20.58
N PRO A 263 -0.32 -23.28 20.58
CA PRO A 263 -1.35 -24.19 20.10
C PRO A 263 -2.72 -23.90 20.73
N GLY A 264 -3.77 -23.89 19.90
CA GLY A 264 -5.14 -23.55 20.29
C GLY A 264 -5.48 -22.06 20.21
N GLN A 265 -4.50 -21.16 20.15
CA GLN A 265 -4.73 -19.71 20.07
C GLN A 265 -4.96 -19.23 18.64
N GLN A 266 -5.77 -18.18 18.51
CA GLN A 266 -6.26 -17.57 17.28
C GLN A 266 -6.56 -16.07 17.47
N PHE A 267 -6.86 -15.38 16.38
CA PHE A 267 -7.50 -14.07 16.37
C PHE A 267 -8.64 -14.10 15.33
N VAL A 268 -9.87 -13.86 15.77
CA VAL A 268 -11.03 -13.77 14.88
C VAL A 268 -10.88 -12.64 13.87
N ALA A 269 -11.64 -12.74 12.78
CA ALA A 269 -11.63 -11.74 11.73
C ALA A 269 -11.97 -10.34 12.26
N HIS A 270 -11.16 -9.34 11.91
CA HIS A 270 -11.28 -7.94 12.31
C HIS A 270 -10.72 -7.02 11.22
N THR A 271 -10.98 -5.72 11.35
CA THR A 271 -10.37 -4.67 10.52
C THR A 271 -9.25 -3.98 11.29
N ASP A 272 -8.25 -3.51 10.55
CA ASP A 272 -7.19 -2.65 11.09
C ASP A 272 -7.57 -1.16 11.00
N TYR A 273 -8.47 -0.78 10.10
CA TYR A 273 -8.99 0.58 10.11
C TYR A 273 -10.11 0.73 11.15
N TYR A 274 -10.33 1.97 11.58
CA TYR A 274 -11.43 2.33 12.47
C TYR A 274 -12.55 3.06 11.71
N GLU A 275 -13.81 2.82 12.10
CA GLU A 275 -14.93 3.64 11.64
C GLU A 275 -15.22 4.75 12.65
N VAL A 276 -15.71 5.90 12.15
CA VAL A 276 -16.06 7.05 13.01
C VAL A 276 -17.11 6.65 14.04
N GLU A 277 -18.04 5.77 13.64
CA GLU A 277 -19.15 5.28 14.45
C GLU A 277 -18.68 4.55 15.70
N ASP A 278 -17.61 3.77 15.60
CA ASP A 278 -17.04 3.00 16.72
C ASP A 278 -16.46 3.91 17.81
N PHE A 279 -15.99 5.11 17.44
CA PHE A 279 -15.29 6.03 18.34
C PHE A 279 -16.07 7.31 18.63
N LYS A 280 -17.39 7.32 18.44
CA LYS A 280 -18.25 8.50 18.72
C LYS A 280 -18.05 9.10 20.11
N GLN A 281 -17.78 8.26 21.11
CA GLN A 281 -17.55 8.67 22.50
C GLN A 281 -16.11 9.14 22.78
N HIS A 282 -15.20 8.98 21.81
CA HIS A 282 -13.81 9.41 21.90
C HIS A 282 -13.57 10.59 20.95
N PRO A 283 -13.86 11.83 21.36
CA PRO A 283 -13.95 12.99 20.45
C PRO A 283 -12.65 13.27 19.69
N GLN A 284 -11.49 13.01 20.30
CA GLN A 284 -10.19 13.17 19.63
C GLN A 284 -10.01 12.16 18.48
N ILE A 285 -10.25 10.87 18.73
CA ILE A 285 -10.14 9.81 17.72
C ILE A 285 -11.21 10.01 16.62
N SER A 286 -12.46 10.28 17.01
CA SER A 286 -13.53 10.66 16.09
C SER A 286 -13.16 11.83 15.20
N SER A 287 -12.49 12.85 15.75
CA SER A 287 -12.03 14.02 14.98
C SER A 287 -10.99 13.60 13.93
N GLU A 288 -9.99 12.80 14.32
CA GLU A 288 -8.98 12.30 13.40
C GLU A 288 -9.57 11.46 12.26
N LEU A 289 -10.51 10.57 12.57
CA LEU A 289 -11.21 9.74 11.58
C LEU A 289 -12.08 10.58 10.62
N LYS A 290 -12.78 11.61 11.14
CA LYS A 290 -13.53 12.57 10.31
C LYS A 290 -12.63 13.38 9.37
N HIS A 291 -11.37 13.53 9.73
CA HIS A 291 -10.32 14.13 8.90
C HIS A 291 -9.61 13.11 8.00
N GLY A 292 -10.06 11.85 7.98
CA GLY A 292 -9.56 10.81 7.10
C GLY A 292 -8.27 10.14 7.59
N ARG A 293 -7.79 10.41 8.81
CA ARG A 293 -6.61 9.72 9.35
C ARG A 293 -6.98 8.31 9.78
N ASN A 294 -6.33 7.30 9.20
CA ASN A 294 -6.53 5.90 9.56
C ASN A 294 -5.28 5.06 9.23
N TRP A 295 -5.22 3.81 9.71
CA TRP A 295 -4.20 2.87 9.24
C TRP A 295 -4.44 2.56 7.76
N LEU A 296 -3.48 2.92 6.91
CA LEU A 296 -3.52 2.72 5.46
C LEU A 296 -3.15 1.29 5.11
N VAL A 297 -2.04 0.85 5.67
CA VAL A 297 -1.35 -0.37 5.25
C VAL A 297 -0.76 -1.06 6.46
N THR A 298 -0.89 -2.38 6.45
CA THR A 298 -0.37 -3.26 7.48
C THR A 298 0.70 -4.14 6.86
N LEU A 299 1.89 -4.14 7.46
CA LEU A 299 2.91 -5.13 7.18
C LEU A 299 2.99 -6.12 8.35
N TYR A 300 2.53 -7.34 8.09
CA TYR A 300 2.52 -8.44 9.06
C TYR A 300 3.67 -9.41 8.79
N ALA A 301 4.74 -9.32 9.59
CA ALA A 301 5.95 -10.12 9.41
C ALA A 301 5.91 -11.40 10.26
N TYR A 302 6.15 -12.57 9.64
CA TYR A 302 6.24 -13.84 10.33
C TYR A 302 7.67 -14.10 10.81
N LEU A 303 7.86 -14.23 12.12
CA LEU A 303 9.17 -14.49 12.73
C LEU A 303 9.43 -15.98 13.01
N SER A 304 8.37 -16.81 12.98
CA SER A 304 8.49 -18.26 13.06
C SER A 304 7.78 -18.96 11.90
N THR A 305 8.20 -20.19 11.63
CA THR A 305 7.47 -21.10 10.74
C THR A 305 6.57 -21.98 11.59
N VAL A 306 5.27 -22.00 11.29
CA VAL A 306 4.30 -22.81 12.02
C VAL A 306 4.10 -24.13 11.29
N LYS A 307 4.05 -25.25 12.03
CA LYS A 307 4.01 -26.59 11.42
C LYS A 307 2.62 -26.97 10.90
N LYS A 308 1.55 -26.44 11.48
CA LYS A 308 0.15 -26.65 11.07
C LYS A 308 -0.74 -25.55 11.68
N GLY A 309 -1.64 -24.99 10.88
CA GLY A 309 -2.52 -23.89 11.29
C GLY A 309 -1.78 -22.55 11.39
N GLY A 310 -2.44 -21.55 11.96
CA GLY A 310 -1.83 -20.22 12.20
C GLY A 310 -1.82 -19.30 10.98
N GLU A 311 -2.42 -19.68 9.86
CA GLU A 311 -2.57 -18.87 8.66
C GLU A 311 -3.19 -17.50 8.97
N THR A 312 -2.81 -16.47 8.21
CA THR A 312 -3.58 -15.21 8.16
C THR A 312 -4.52 -15.29 6.96
N TYR A 313 -5.82 -15.10 7.16
CA TYR A 313 -6.84 -15.30 6.13
C TYR A 313 -7.73 -14.06 5.94
N PHE A 314 -8.35 -13.95 4.76
CA PHE A 314 -9.23 -12.84 4.38
C PHE A 314 -10.65 -13.34 4.04
N PRO A 315 -11.61 -13.33 5.00
CA PRO A 315 -12.93 -13.93 4.81
C PRO A 315 -13.84 -13.19 3.83
N SER A 316 -13.65 -11.89 3.63
CA SER A 316 -14.52 -11.04 2.80
C SER A 316 -13.89 -10.69 1.44
N THR A 317 -12.98 -11.51 0.95
CA THR A 317 -12.30 -11.28 -0.34
C THR A 317 -13.33 -11.13 -1.47
N TYR A 318 -13.16 -10.13 -2.35
CA TYR A 318 -14.02 -9.83 -3.49
C TYR A 318 -15.48 -9.50 -3.10
N GLY A 319 -15.66 -8.74 -2.02
CA GLY A 319 -16.97 -8.35 -1.49
C GLY A 319 -17.84 -9.51 -1.00
N LYS A 320 -17.26 -10.69 -0.75
CA LYS A 320 -18.00 -11.83 -0.19
C LYS A 320 -18.60 -11.47 1.17
N PRO A 321 -19.85 -11.89 1.46
CA PRO A 321 -20.44 -11.72 2.79
C PRO A 321 -19.55 -12.31 3.87
N LEU A 322 -19.53 -11.69 5.04
CA LEU A 322 -18.80 -12.21 6.19
C LEU A 322 -19.37 -13.56 6.63
N PRO A 323 -18.52 -14.52 7.01
CA PRO A 323 -18.97 -15.78 7.55
C PRO A 323 -19.68 -15.54 8.88
N VAL A 324 -20.72 -16.33 9.16
CA VAL A 324 -21.43 -16.29 10.45
C VAL A 324 -20.46 -16.55 11.61
N ASN A 325 -19.48 -17.43 11.39
CA ASN A 325 -18.40 -17.68 12.33
C ASN A 325 -17.11 -16.96 11.90
N LEU A 326 -16.82 -15.83 12.54
CA LEU A 326 -15.60 -15.05 12.30
C LEU A 326 -14.31 -15.74 12.76
N SER A 327 -14.36 -16.92 13.40
CA SER A 327 -13.18 -17.78 13.64
C SER A 327 -12.93 -18.77 12.50
N GLN A 328 -13.84 -18.88 11.53
CA GLN A 328 -13.71 -19.83 10.43
C GLN A 328 -12.66 -19.32 9.45
N CYS A 329 -11.60 -20.12 9.30
CA CYS A 329 -10.51 -19.87 8.38
C CYS A 329 -10.88 -20.24 6.94
N ASP A 330 -11.71 -19.39 6.33
CA ASP A 330 -12.10 -19.53 4.93
C ASP A 330 -11.66 -18.30 4.12
N GLY A 331 -11.34 -18.53 2.85
CA GLY A 331 -10.80 -17.53 1.94
C GLY A 331 -9.28 -17.62 1.72
N PRO A 332 -8.74 -16.74 0.85
CA PRO A 332 -7.31 -16.63 0.61
C PRO A 332 -6.54 -16.45 1.90
N SER A 333 -5.45 -17.20 2.04
CA SER A 333 -4.68 -17.22 3.27
C SER A 333 -3.18 -17.40 3.05
N VAL A 334 -2.40 -16.98 4.04
CA VAL A 334 -0.94 -17.05 4.03
C VAL A 334 -0.44 -17.84 5.23
N ALA A 335 0.24 -18.94 4.95
CA ALA A 335 0.89 -19.75 5.97
C ALA A 335 2.09 -19.01 6.62
N PRO A 336 2.26 -19.08 7.95
CA PRO A 336 3.39 -18.47 8.64
C PRO A 336 4.69 -19.16 8.26
N ARG A 337 5.57 -18.41 7.60
CA ARG A 337 6.93 -18.84 7.27
C ARG A 337 7.91 -17.81 7.77
N ARG A 338 8.87 -18.21 8.59
CA ARG A 338 9.89 -17.28 9.13
C ARG A 338 10.54 -16.48 7.99
N GLY A 339 10.52 -15.17 8.14
CA GLY A 339 11.07 -14.20 7.19
C GLY A 339 10.14 -13.79 6.05
N ARG A 340 8.94 -14.38 5.94
CA ARG A 340 7.88 -13.87 5.07
C ARG A 340 7.19 -12.69 5.75
N ALA A 341 6.75 -11.73 4.96
CA ALA A 341 5.77 -10.73 5.35
C ALA A 341 4.53 -10.78 4.45
N LEU A 342 3.40 -10.37 5.02
CA LEU A 342 2.15 -10.12 4.33
C LEU A 342 1.90 -8.61 4.38
N LEU A 343 1.83 -7.97 3.22
CA LEU A 343 1.51 -6.56 3.06
C LEU A 343 0.07 -6.45 2.57
N PHE A 344 -0.82 -5.78 3.28
CA PHE A 344 -2.20 -5.56 2.82
C PHE A 344 -2.68 -4.16 3.17
N TYR A 345 -3.60 -3.65 2.36
CA TYR A 345 -4.11 -2.28 2.49
C TYR A 345 -5.50 -2.30 3.12
N SER A 346 -5.64 -1.58 4.22
CA SER A 346 -6.90 -1.37 4.94
C SER A 346 -7.75 -0.28 4.29
N LEU A 347 -7.11 0.63 3.55
CA LEU A 347 -7.78 1.67 2.77
C LEU A 347 -7.51 1.48 1.27
N HIS A 348 -8.47 1.88 0.45
CA HIS A 348 -8.29 2.02 -0.98
C HIS A 348 -7.36 3.20 -1.32
N PRO A 349 -6.85 3.28 -2.56
CA PRO A 349 -6.12 4.44 -3.09
C PRO A 349 -6.79 5.79 -2.87
N ASP A 350 -8.12 5.87 -2.80
CA ASP A 350 -8.89 7.08 -2.44
C ASP A 350 -8.99 7.35 -0.92
N SER A 351 -8.26 6.59 -0.09
CA SER A 351 -8.29 6.62 1.38
C SER A 351 -9.60 6.20 2.04
N ARG A 352 -10.57 5.63 1.31
CA ARG A 352 -11.76 5.04 1.95
C ARG A 352 -11.45 3.67 2.55
N PRO A 353 -12.05 3.32 3.70
CA PRO A 353 -11.97 1.97 4.25
C PRO A 353 -12.37 0.88 3.26
N ASN A 354 -11.63 -0.24 3.28
CA ASN A 354 -11.95 -1.43 2.49
C ASN A 354 -12.38 -2.57 3.42
N LEU A 355 -13.68 -2.89 3.45
CA LEU A 355 -14.20 -3.99 4.27
C LEU A 355 -13.61 -5.36 3.89
N SER A 356 -13.26 -5.57 2.62
CA SER A 356 -12.62 -6.81 2.19
C SER A 356 -11.25 -7.02 2.84
N SER A 357 -10.63 -5.97 3.43
CA SER A 357 -9.40 -6.06 4.22
C SER A 357 -9.59 -6.71 5.60
N MET A 358 -10.83 -7.05 5.96
CA MET A 358 -11.09 -7.85 7.15
C MET A 358 -10.26 -9.13 7.09
N HIS A 359 -9.57 -9.44 8.19
CA HIS A 359 -8.61 -10.54 8.24
C HIS A 359 -8.55 -11.14 9.64
N GLY A 360 -8.14 -12.40 9.73
CA GLY A 360 -7.99 -13.11 11.00
C GLY A 360 -6.74 -13.97 11.05
N GLY A 361 -6.39 -14.40 12.25
CA GLY A 361 -5.32 -15.37 12.52
C GLY A 361 -5.91 -16.73 12.89
N CYS A 362 -5.74 -17.71 12.00
CA CYS A 362 -6.21 -19.07 12.22
C CYS A 362 -5.64 -19.69 13.49
N LYS A 363 -6.41 -20.64 14.04
CA LYS A 363 -5.99 -21.42 15.18
C LYS A 363 -4.66 -22.13 14.90
N VAL A 364 -3.67 -21.90 15.74
CA VAL A 364 -2.41 -22.65 15.67
C VAL A 364 -2.67 -24.09 16.10
N VAL A 365 -2.36 -25.06 15.25
CA VAL A 365 -2.56 -26.48 15.57
C VAL A 365 -1.26 -27.10 16.09
N ARG A 366 -0.11 -26.77 15.47
CA ARG A 366 1.19 -27.33 15.85
C ARG A 366 2.33 -26.31 15.67
N GLY A 367 3.08 -26.08 16.74
CA GLY A 367 4.17 -25.09 16.79
C GLY A 367 3.74 -23.82 17.55
N VAL A 368 4.55 -22.77 17.44
CA VAL A 368 4.26 -21.45 18.03
C VAL A 368 4.44 -20.39 16.93
N LYS A 369 3.43 -19.53 16.75
CA LYS A 369 3.45 -18.42 15.79
C LYS A 369 3.98 -17.17 16.48
N TYR A 370 5.08 -16.63 15.99
CA TYR A 370 5.58 -15.32 16.36
C TYR A 370 5.48 -14.37 15.18
N THR A 371 4.92 -13.18 15.39
CA THR A 371 4.80 -12.18 14.34
C THR A 371 5.06 -10.77 14.86
N ILE A 372 5.28 -9.86 13.93
CA ILE A 372 5.28 -8.41 14.16
C ILE A 372 4.15 -7.83 13.32
N ASN A 373 3.31 -7.02 13.93
CA ASN A 373 2.40 -6.16 13.21
C ASN A 373 2.96 -4.73 13.15
N ILE A 374 2.99 -4.17 11.94
CA ILE A 374 3.53 -2.82 11.69
C ILE A 374 2.46 -2.04 10.94
N TRP A 375 1.74 -1.20 11.67
CA TRP A 375 0.74 -0.31 11.13
C TRP A 375 1.35 0.99 10.64
N THR A 376 0.89 1.46 9.49
CA THR A 376 1.28 2.76 8.96
C THR A 376 0.05 3.60 8.65
N PHE A 377 -0.05 4.77 9.27
CA PHE A 377 -1.12 5.72 8.98
C PHE A 377 -0.99 6.32 7.58
N ASN A 378 -2.10 6.73 6.98
CA ASN A 378 -2.07 7.56 5.77
C ASN A 378 -1.55 8.99 6.05
N GLN A 379 -1.81 9.57 7.22
CA GLN A 379 -1.42 10.95 7.54
C GLN A 379 -1.07 11.17 9.02
N LEU A 380 -0.36 12.26 9.30
CA LEU A 380 0.08 12.61 10.65
C LEU A 380 -1.09 12.93 11.58
N LYS A 381 -0.88 12.69 12.87
CA LYS A 381 -1.81 13.07 13.93
C LYS A 381 -1.97 14.59 13.98
N GLY A 382 -3.21 15.06 14.15
CA GLY A 382 -3.48 16.50 14.30
C GLY A 382 -3.24 17.34 13.06
N LEU A 383 -3.21 16.74 11.85
CA LEU A 383 -3.03 17.46 10.59
C LEU A 383 -4.01 18.64 10.48
N THR A 384 -3.49 19.87 10.56
CA THR A 384 -4.25 21.11 10.32
C THR A 384 -4.08 21.60 8.89
N LYS A 385 -2.94 21.26 8.27
CA LYS A 385 -2.58 21.49 6.87
C LYS A 385 -1.69 20.31 6.41
N PRO A 386 -1.65 19.97 5.12
CA PRO A 386 -0.70 18.98 4.61
C PRO A 386 0.75 19.35 4.97
N ASP A 387 1.55 18.34 5.29
CA ASP A 387 3.00 18.47 5.48
C ASP A 387 3.63 19.14 4.25
N ALA A 388 4.78 19.79 4.40
CA ALA A 388 5.50 20.35 3.24
C ALA A 388 5.72 19.31 2.12
N GLU A 389 5.96 18.05 2.51
CA GLU A 389 6.06 16.94 1.58
C GLU A 389 4.73 16.56 0.92
N ASP A 390 3.58 16.87 1.50
CA ASP A 390 2.28 16.47 1.00
C ASP A 390 1.52 17.60 0.29
N ARG A 391 1.95 18.86 0.45
CA ARG A 391 1.35 20.05 -0.18
C ARG A 391 1.31 19.95 -1.71
N GLU A 392 0.25 20.51 -2.27
CA GLU A 392 0.13 20.70 -3.72
C GLU A 392 0.98 21.90 -4.16
N PRO A 393 1.50 21.92 -5.39
CA PRO A 393 2.05 23.14 -5.98
C PRO A 393 0.91 24.16 -6.14
N GLU A 394 1.08 25.35 -5.57
CA GLU A 394 0.15 26.46 -5.80
C GLU A 394 0.39 27.03 -7.21
N GLU A 395 -0.68 27.43 -7.91
CA GLU A 395 -0.49 28.31 -9.08
C GLU A 395 0.07 29.64 -8.59
N PRO A 396 1.00 30.28 -9.33
CA PRO A 396 1.38 31.63 -9.03
C PRO A 396 0.12 32.50 -9.04
N VAL A 397 -0.17 33.14 -7.91
CA VAL A 397 -1.27 34.11 -7.83
C VAL A 397 -0.94 35.20 -8.84
N ASP A 398 -1.80 35.35 -9.84
CA ASP A 398 -1.70 36.41 -10.82
C ASP A 398 -1.82 37.76 -10.10
N ALA A 399 -0.67 38.40 -9.84
CA ALA A 399 -0.58 39.69 -9.17
C ALA A 399 -1.29 40.81 -9.95
N SER A 400 -1.74 40.56 -11.19
CA SER A 400 -2.56 41.50 -11.97
C SER A 400 -4.06 41.42 -11.68
N LYS A 401 -4.54 40.37 -11.00
CA LYS A 401 -5.90 40.31 -10.45
C LYS A 401 -5.88 40.82 -9.02
N GLY A 402 -5.87 42.14 -8.88
CA GLY A 402 -6.01 42.82 -7.59
C GLY A 402 -7.23 42.30 -6.81
N LEU A 403 -7.11 42.29 -5.48
CA LEU A 403 -8.26 42.13 -4.60
C LEU A 403 -9.30 43.19 -4.97
N GLU A 404 -10.41 42.78 -5.58
CA GLU A 404 -11.66 43.50 -5.38
C GLU A 404 -12.09 43.20 -3.93
N LEU A 405 -11.90 44.21 -3.07
CA LEU A 405 -12.32 44.23 -1.66
C LEU A 405 -13.84 44.25 -1.52
#